data_AF-A0A2G9TFV9-F1
#
_entry.id   AF-A0A2G9TFV9-F1
#
_cell.length_a   1.000
_cell.length_b   1.000
_cell.length_c   1.000
_cell.angle_alpha   90.00
_cell.angle_beta   90.00
_cell.angle_gamma   90.00
#
_symmetry.space_group_name_H-M   'P 1'
#
loop_
_entity.id
_entity.type
_entity.pdbx_description
1 polymer ?
#
loop_
_entity_poly.entity_id
_entity_poly.type
_entity_poly.pdbx_seq_one_letter_code
_entity_poly.pdbx_strand_id
1 'polypeptide(L)'
;MRHVDEQKDQKKQILREQISRCTAKLSRTTGLIQFCIEALKEPDPATYLQHSAALLHRSTSQEFLWHREMKTKPDVDPEFVLNLDTKHLQYSIQTLDFAQLK
;
A
#
# COMPACT_ATOMS: atom_id res chain seq x y z
N MET A 1 7.77 0.46 25.44
CA MET A 1 7.97 -0.54 24.35
C MET A 1 6.66 -1.07 23.79
N ARG A 2 5.67 -1.52 24.59
CA ARG A 2 4.37 -2.02 24.07
C ARG A 2 3.70 -1.12 23.02
N HIS A 3 3.67 0.20 23.23
CA HIS A 3 3.13 1.16 22.25
C HIS A 3 3.84 1.13 20.90
N VAL A 4 5.17 0.91 20.90
CA VAL A 4 5.97 0.79 19.67
C VAL A 4 5.64 -0.53 18.96
N ASP A 5 5.44 -1.61 19.71
CA ASP A 5 5.03 -2.90 19.13
C ASP A 5 3.64 -2.85 18.51
N GLU A 6 2.68 -2.21 19.18
CA GLU A 6 1.33 -1.99 18.66
C GLU A 6 1.36 -1.13 17.38
N GLN A 7 2.08 0.00 17.40
CA GLN A 7 2.27 0.82 16.20
C GLN A 7 2.92 0.01 15.07
N LYS A 8 3.95 -0.77 15.37
CA LYS A 8 4.66 -1.60 14.39
C LYS A 8 3.71 -2.59 13.72
N ASP A 9 2.89 -3.27 14.51
CA ASP A 9 1.96 -4.28 13.99
C ASP A 9 0.84 -3.64 13.17
N GLN A 10 0.32 -2.49 13.61
CA GLN A 10 -0.64 -1.69 12.83
C GLN A 10 -0.05 -1.24 11.48
N LYS A 11 1.16 -0.68 11.47
CA LYS A 11 1.85 -0.25 10.25
C LYS A 11 2.09 -1.42 9.30
N LYS A 12 2.53 -2.57 9.83
CA LYS A 12 2.70 -3.81 9.04
C LYS A 12 1.39 -4.27 8.41
N GLN A 13 0.29 -4.19 9.15
CA GLN A 13 -1.02 -4.57 8.63
C GLN A 13 -1.44 -3.67 7.46
N ILE A 14 -1.31 -2.34 7.61
CA ILE A 14 -1.61 -1.37 6.53
C ILE A 14 -0.78 -1.67 5.27
N LEU A 15 0.52 -1.92 5.43
CA LEU A 15 1.40 -2.25 4.31
C LEU A 15 1.01 -3.57 3.63
N ARG A 16 0.65 -4.61 4.38
CA ARG A 16 0.19 -5.88 3.81
C ARG A 16 -1.09 -5.71 2.99
N GLU A 17 -2.02 -4.92 3.50
CA GLU A 17 -3.26 -4.60 2.78
C GLU A 17 -2.96 -3.80 1.50
N GLN A 18 -2.04 -2.84 1.56
CA GLN A 18 -1.62 -2.09 0.38
C GLN A 18 -0.96 -2.99 -0.67
N ILE A 19 -0.06 -3.90 -0.25
CA ILE A 19 0.54 -4.91 -1.13
C ILE A 19 -0.54 -5.74 -1.79
N SER A 20 -1.50 -6.25 -1.02
CA SER A 20 -2.62 -7.05 -1.55
C SER A 20 -3.41 -6.27 -2.63
N ARG A 21 -3.75 -5.00 -2.37
CA ARG A 21 -4.43 -4.13 -3.35
C ARG A 21 -3.60 -3.95 -4.63
N CYS A 22 -2.31 -3.65 -4.49
CA CYS A 22 -1.40 -3.47 -5.62
C CYS A 22 -1.25 -4.75 -6.45
N THR A 23 -1.07 -5.90 -5.80
CA THR A 23 -0.98 -7.21 -6.45
C THR A 23 -2.26 -7.55 -7.20
N ALA A 24 -3.44 -7.33 -6.60
CA ALA A 24 -4.71 -7.58 -7.26
C ALA A 24 -4.89 -6.70 -8.52
N LYS A 25 -4.53 -5.41 -8.43
CA LYS A 25 -4.57 -4.51 -9.59
C LYS A 25 -3.60 -4.95 -10.68
N LEU A 26 -2.36 -5.27 -10.34
CA LEU A 26 -1.35 -5.77 -11.28
C LEU A 26 -1.86 -7.03 -11.98
N SER A 27 -2.35 -8.01 -11.22
CA SER A 27 -2.90 -9.25 -11.77
C SER A 27 -4.05 -8.99 -12.75
N ARG A 28 -5.00 -8.12 -12.40
CA ARG A 28 -6.12 -7.75 -13.28
C ARG A 28 -5.65 -7.06 -14.56
N THR A 29 -4.73 -6.09 -14.45
CA THR A 29 -4.19 -5.36 -15.60
C THR A 29 -3.40 -6.29 -16.53
N THR A 30 -2.54 -7.15 -15.97
CA THR A 30 -1.80 -8.15 -16.73
C THR A 30 -2.74 -9.13 -17.44
N GLY A 31 -3.79 -9.59 -16.76
CA GLY A 31 -4.81 -10.45 -17.37
C GLY A 31 -5.53 -9.78 -18.55
N LEU A 32 -5.85 -8.49 -18.42
CA LEU A 32 -6.43 -7.72 -19.53
C LEU A 32 -5.45 -7.55 -20.69
N ILE A 33 -4.17 -7.27 -20.42
CA ILE A 33 -3.14 -7.19 -21.46
C ILE A 33 -3.04 -8.51 -22.21
N GLN A 34 -2.99 -9.64 -21.52
CA GLN A 34 -2.94 -10.96 -22.15
C GLN A 34 -4.21 -11.22 -22.98
N PHE A 35 -5.38 -10.86 -22.45
CA PHE A 35 -6.64 -10.96 -23.20
C PHE A 35 -6.61 -10.12 -24.48
N CYS A 36 -6.12 -8.88 -24.42
CA CYS A 36 -5.96 -8.03 -25.60
C CYS A 36 -4.98 -8.65 -26.61
N ILE A 37 -3.86 -9.19 -26.15
CA ILE A 37 -2.88 -9.88 -27.01
C ILE A 37 -3.52 -11.07 -27.74
N GLU A 38 -4.30 -11.90 -27.04
CA GLU A 38 -4.99 -13.02 -27.69
C GLU A 38 -6.09 -12.55 -28.66
N ALA A 39 -6.86 -11.52 -28.29
CA ALA A 39 -7.90 -10.97 -29.16
C ALA A 39 -7.34 -10.38 -30.46
N LEU A 40 -6.12 -9.84 -30.44
CA LEU A 40 -5.41 -9.35 -31.62
C LEU A 40 -4.94 -10.47 -32.56
N LYS A 41 -4.97 -11.74 -32.13
CA LYS A 41 -4.63 -12.90 -32.96
C LYS A 41 -5.82 -13.47 -33.73
N GLU A 42 -7.00 -12.85 -33.63
CA GLU A 42 -8.20 -13.28 -34.38
C GLU A 42 -7.89 -13.33 -35.90
N PRO A 43 -7.98 -14.51 -36.53
CA PRO A 43 -7.64 -14.66 -37.94
C PRO A 43 -8.64 -14.02 -38.90
N ASP A 44 -9.91 -13.90 -38.52
CA ASP A 44 -10.95 -13.28 -39.36
C ASP A 44 -11.08 -11.78 -39.08
N PRO A 45 -10.75 -10.89 -40.04
CA PRO A 45 -10.83 -9.45 -39.83
C PRO A 45 -12.24 -8.95 -39.52
N ALA A 46 -13.28 -9.59 -40.07
CA ALA A 46 -14.66 -9.19 -39.82
C ALA A 46 -15.06 -9.46 -38.36
N THR A 47 -14.71 -10.64 -37.84
CA THR A 47 -14.89 -11.03 -36.43
C THR A 47 -14.11 -10.11 -35.49
N TYR A 48 -12.84 -9.80 -35.81
CA TYR A 48 -12.07 -8.83 -35.03
C TYR A 48 -12.74 -7.46 -34.98
N LEU A 49 -13.18 -6.94 -36.13
CA LEU A 49 -13.84 -5.64 -36.22
C LEU A 49 -15.12 -5.58 -35.37
N GLN A 50 -15.90 -6.67 -35.33
CA GLN A 50 -17.11 -6.75 -34.50
C GLN A 50 -16.84 -6.53 -33.01
N HIS A 51 -15.66 -6.93 -32.50
CA HIS A 51 -15.32 -6.86 -31.08
C HIS A 51 -14.26 -5.80 -30.73
N SER A 52 -13.59 -5.21 -31.72
CA SER A 52 -12.48 -4.27 -31.53
C SER A 52 -12.85 -3.02 -30.74
N ALA A 53 -14.06 -2.46 -30.96
CA ALA A 53 -14.55 -1.29 -30.22
C ALA A 53 -14.73 -1.60 -28.72
N ALA A 54 -15.27 -2.77 -28.39
CA ALA A 54 -15.44 -3.21 -27.01
C ALA A 54 -14.08 -3.48 -26.34
N LEU A 55 -13.13 -4.05 -27.07
CA LEU A 55 -11.76 -4.28 -26.60
C LEU A 55 -11.07 -2.95 -26.27
N LEU A 56 -11.14 -1.98 -27.19
CA LEU A 56 -10.59 -0.63 -27.00
C LEU A 56 -11.20 0.04 -25.77
N HIS A 57 -12.54 0.06 -25.67
CA HIS A 57 -13.23 0.66 -24.54
C HIS A 57 -12.80 0.05 -23.20
N ARG A 58 -12.70 -1.29 -23.13
CA ARG A 58 -12.25 -1.99 -21.92
C ARG A 58 -10.80 -1.63 -21.55
N SER A 59 -9.91 -1.60 -22.55
CA SER A 59 -8.49 -1.25 -22.34
C SER A 59 -8.34 0.18 -21.82
N THR A 60 -8.93 1.16 -22.50
CA THR A 60 -8.85 2.58 -22.11
C THR A 60 -9.52 2.85 -20.76
N SER A 61 -10.66 2.19 -20.47
CA SER A 61 -11.30 2.31 -19.16
C SER A 61 -10.40 1.78 -18.04
N GLN A 62 -9.75 0.63 -18.26
CA GLN A 62 -8.85 0.05 -17.28
C GLN A 62 -7.57 0.89 -17.09
N GLU A 63 -7.04 1.48 -18.16
CA GLU A 63 -5.92 2.43 -18.11
C GLU A 63 -6.26 3.68 -17.27
N PHE A 64 -7.44 4.26 -17.51
CA PHE A 64 -7.90 5.41 -16.72
C PHE A 64 -8.02 5.06 -15.22
N LEU A 65 -8.65 3.92 -14.90
CA LEU A 65 -8.79 3.46 -13.52
C LEU A 65 -7.44 3.15 -12.89
N TRP A 66 -6.50 2.59 -13.65
CA TRP A 66 -5.14 2.36 -13.19
C TRP A 66 -4.49 3.66 -12.73
N HIS A 67 -4.49 4.70 -13.57
CA HIS A 67 -3.90 5.98 -13.21
C HIS A 67 -4.61 6.67 -12.05
N ARG A 68 -5.94 6.58 -11.99
CA ARG A 68 -6.73 7.21 -10.93
C ARG A 68 -6.53 6.56 -9.57
N GLU A 69 -6.39 5.23 -9.53
CA GLU A 69 -6.48 4.49 -8.28
C GLU A 69 -5.16 3.87 -7.82
N MET A 70 -4.16 3.72 -8.69
CA MET A 70 -2.88 3.11 -8.32
C MET A 70 -2.09 4.08 -7.44
N LYS A 71 -1.77 3.64 -6.21
CA LYS A 71 -0.96 4.41 -5.26
C LYS A 71 0.36 3.70 -5.05
N THR A 72 1.44 4.31 -5.52
CA THR A 72 2.81 3.79 -5.37
C THR A 72 3.48 4.27 -4.08
N LYS A 73 2.94 5.32 -3.44
CA LYS A 73 3.41 5.78 -2.13
C LYS A 73 2.80 4.92 -1.01
N PRO A 74 3.57 4.56 0.02
CA PRO A 74 3.03 3.89 1.21
C PRO A 74 1.88 4.68 1.84
N ASP A 75 0.82 3.98 2.25
CA ASP A 75 -0.33 4.57 2.96
C ASP A 75 -0.03 4.82 4.45
N VAL A 76 1.21 4.55 4.89
CA VAL A 76 1.65 4.73 6.27
C VAL A 76 3.04 5.34 6.31
N ASP A 77 3.25 6.22 7.29
CA ASP A 77 4.54 6.85 7.54
C ASP A 77 5.56 5.81 8.06
N PRO A 78 6.79 5.75 7.53
CA PRO A 78 7.85 4.93 8.12
C PRO A 78 8.23 5.32 9.55
N GLU A 79 8.06 6.58 9.98
CA GLU A 79 8.58 7.10 11.26
C GLU A 79 7.74 6.69 12.48
N PHE A 80 8.40 6.15 13.50
CA PHE A 80 7.74 5.81 14.77
C PHE A 80 7.72 7.01 15.71
N VAL A 81 6.54 7.34 16.24
CA VAL A 81 6.41 8.42 17.22
C VAL A 81 6.74 7.86 18.61
N LEU A 82 7.95 8.16 19.09
CA LEU A 82 8.39 7.77 20.43
C LEU A 82 8.12 8.90 21.43
N ASN A 83 6.87 8.96 21.93
CA ASN A 83 6.54 9.86 23.03
C ASN A 83 6.92 9.19 24.36
N LEU A 84 8.08 9.56 24.90
CA LEU A 84 8.48 9.15 26.26
C LEU A 84 7.88 10.13 27.26
N ASP A 85 7.07 9.63 28.19
CA ASP A 85 6.64 10.43 29.34
C ASP A 85 7.82 10.56 30.32
N THR A 86 8.44 11.74 30.33
CA THR A 86 9.58 12.04 31.20
C THR A 86 9.16 12.64 32.53
N LYS A 87 7.88 12.90 32.78
CA LYS A 87 7.43 13.59 34.01
C LYS A 87 7.77 12.79 35.26
N HIS A 88 7.56 11.47 35.22
CA HIS A 88 7.91 10.62 36.35
C HIS A 88 9.42 10.56 36.58
N LEU A 89 10.21 10.45 35.50
CA LEU A 89 11.68 10.48 35.59
C LEU A 89 12.17 11.81 36.18
N GLN A 90 11.61 12.92 35.70
CA GLN A 90 11.93 14.26 36.18
C GLN A 90 11.59 14.43 37.66
N TYR A 91 10.41 13.96 38.09
CA TYR A 91 10.04 13.96 39.50
C TYR A 91 11.02 13.13 40.34
N SER A 92 11.35 11.91 39.92
CA SER A 92 12.31 11.05 40.63
C SER A 92 13.68 11.71 40.78
N ILE A 93 14.18 12.39 39.72
CA ILE A 93 15.44 13.14 39.77
C ILE A 93 15.37 14.26 40.80
N GLN A 94 14.27 15.01 40.86
CA GLN A 94 14.08 16.11 41.79
C GLN A 94 13.99 15.67 43.26
N THR A 95 13.53 14.44 43.50
CA THR A 95 13.40 13.87 44.84
C THR A 95 14.56 12.94 45.22
N LEU A 96 15.65 12.91 44.44
CA LEU A 96 16.84 12.15 44.82
C LEU A 96 17.45 12.76 46.09
N ASP A 97 17.56 11.93 47.12
CA ASP A 97 18.24 12.29 48.36
C ASP A 97 19.66 11.71 48.31
N PHE A 98 20.67 12.56 48.54
CA PHE A 98 22.06 12.14 48.44
C PHE A 98 22.50 11.50 49.76
N ALA A 99 22.71 10.19 49.74
CA ALA A 99 23.40 9.51 50.83
C ALA A 99 24.89 9.88 50.78
N GLN A 100 25.37 10.59 51.80
CA GLN A 100 26.80 10.88 51.95
C GLN A 100 27.53 9.58 52.32
N LEU A 101 28.42 9.11 51.44
CA LEU A 101 29.33 8.00 51.75
C LEU A 101 30.32 8.47 52.84
N LYS A 102 30.38 7.74 53.96
CA LYS A 102 31.34 7.95 55.04
C LYS A 102 32.73 7.44 54.67
#